data_AF-F4SDI1-F1
#
_entry.id   AF-F4SDI1-F1
#
_cell.length_a   1.000
_cell.length_b   1.000
_cell.length_c   1.000
_cell.angle_alpha   90.00
_cell.angle_beta   90.00
_cell.angle_gamma   90.00
#
_symmetry.space_group_name_H-M   'P 1'
#
loop_
_entity.id
_entity.type
_entity.pdbx_description
1 polymer ?
#
loop_
_entity_poly.entity_id
_entity_poly.type
_entity_poly.pdbx_seq_one_letter_code
_entity_poly.pdbx_strand_id
1 'polypeptide(L)'
;MAKNPSQLASLARKQNDKRLNKKVLRSNLCRAIIQEQHGTPSTAKVLRIHRNPPDLQEPLINRTNLQERIIDHGHVILVDALTGEFIASIYTIHNDDNTNKHLRDKFDWAVQILYHHGLARKKCDINKAQQALGDAKSGEMYPTGSRGGTDKGKSGGPYVLNERTRSNPQLIKQDVDRMKLMPSIDKFISNLFSYLVLSQFKANLKIAEEYGISWASPTFFNTLDQSSCGSNLVITQDEFANESHQDPDASGCAIGLFCLMEHDSGRVIHPEATSPSAPYRINGAYFHLDNYNTKIRLSHHPKVVVWNTKMHHHSSHSQTVNSSGKRVTPKQANLTNFGSSIQVSKTIVDRIRGMRKKKSGMSDESWNAFKIMPYVIRPRQVKSTKTFFHGSEEILSVSISIFQRDLLSDVPLKNIIQLQSMVIRRHHIESVVSISDLIHPSLAI
;
A
#
# COMPACT_ATOMS: atom_id res chain seq x y z
N MET A 1 -54.69 -33.96 -36.15
CA MET A 1 -55.24 -32.73 -35.55
C MET A 1 -54.08 -31.77 -35.25
N ALA A 2 -53.96 -30.67 -36.01
CA ALA A 2 -52.91 -29.68 -35.76
C ALA A 2 -53.21 -28.93 -34.45
N LYS A 3 -52.24 -28.86 -33.54
CA LYS A 3 -52.39 -28.10 -32.28
C LYS A 3 -52.62 -26.63 -32.62
N ASN A 4 -53.60 -26.00 -31.97
CA ASN A 4 -53.91 -24.59 -32.16
C ASN A 4 -52.64 -23.74 -31.92
N PRO A 5 -52.25 -22.85 -32.87
CA PRO A 5 -51.07 -21.99 -32.73
C PRO A 5 -51.00 -21.21 -31.41
N SER A 6 -52.15 -20.81 -30.87
CA SER A 6 -52.26 -20.13 -29.56
C SER A 6 -51.80 -21.02 -28.39
N GLN A 7 -52.13 -22.32 -28.43
CA GLN A 7 -51.69 -23.28 -27.41
C GLN A 7 -50.18 -23.54 -27.49
N LEU A 8 -49.61 -23.57 -28.70
CA LEU A 8 -48.16 -23.71 -28.89
C LEU A 8 -47.39 -22.49 -28.37
N ALA A 9 -47.88 -21.28 -28.64
CA ALA A 9 -47.28 -20.05 -28.13
C ALA A 9 -47.33 -19.97 -26.58
N SER A 10 -48.45 -20.35 -25.98
CA SER A 10 -48.60 -20.42 -24.51
C SER A 10 -47.63 -21.42 -23.87
N LEU A 11 -47.46 -22.60 -24.49
CA LEU A 11 -46.51 -23.61 -24.03
C LEU A 11 -45.06 -23.12 -24.11
N ALA A 12 -44.69 -22.44 -25.21
CA ALA A 12 -43.36 -21.88 -25.40
C ALA A 12 -43.02 -20.81 -24.34
N ARG A 13 -43.97 -19.91 -24.01
CA ARG A 13 -43.80 -18.92 -22.94
C ARG A 13 -43.57 -19.59 -21.59
N LYS A 14 -44.42 -20.56 -21.21
CA LYS A 14 -44.26 -21.32 -19.95
C LYS A 14 -42.92 -22.04 -19.85
N GLN A 15 -42.41 -22.59 -20.96
CA GLN A 15 -41.09 -23.22 -21.00
C GLN A 15 -39.96 -22.20 -20.84
N ASN A 16 -40.08 -21.04 -21.48
CA ASN A 16 -39.11 -19.96 -21.35
C ASN A 16 -39.06 -19.44 -19.90
N ASP A 17 -40.20 -19.23 -19.26
CA ASP A 17 -40.30 -18.79 -17.87
C ASP A 17 -39.67 -19.81 -16.91
N LYS A 18 -39.94 -21.11 -17.12
CA LYS A 18 -39.28 -22.19 -16.35
C LYS A 18 -37.76 -22.17 -16.52
N ARG A 19 -37.25 -21.97 -17.74
CA ARG A 19 -35.80 -21.87 -18.01
C ARG A 19 -35.20 -20.65 -17.32
N LEU A 20 -35.89 -19.50 -17.37
CA LEU A 20 -35.45 -18.27 -16.72
C LEU A 20 -35.42 -18.42 -15.20
N ASN A 21 -36.47 -18.97 -14.59
CA ASN A 21 -36.54 -19.23 -13.15
C ASN A 21 -35.43 -20.18 -12.69
N LYS A 22 -35.16 -21.26 -13.44
CA LYS A 22 -34.06 -22.18 -13.15
C LYS A 22 -32.69 -21.48 -13.24
N LYS A 23 -32.52 -20.58 -14.22
CA LYS A 23 -31.29 -19.77 -14.37
C LYS A 23 -31.10 -18.82 -13.19
N VAL A 24 -32.17 -18.12 -12.76
CA VAL A 24 -32.15 -17.23 -11.59
C VAL A 24 -31.83 -18.01 -10.32
N LEU A 25 -32.51 -19.13 -10.07
CA LEU A 25 -32.27 -19.97 -8.89
C LEU A 25 -30.82 -20.47 -8.84
N ARG A 26 -30.29 -20.99 -9.97
CA ARG A 26 -28.89 -21.41 -10.07
C ARG A 26 -27.93 -20.25 -9.82
N SER A 27 -28.23 -19.07 -10.36
CA SER A 27 -27.42 -17.87 -10.13
C SER A 27 -27.42 -17.45 -8.65
N ASN A 28 -28.56 -17.54 -7.98
CA ASN A 28 -28.69 -17.22 -6.56
C ASN A 28 -27.95 -18.24 -5.68
N LEU A 29 -28.08 -19.53 -6.00
CA LEU A 29 -27.36 -20.59 -5.28
C LEU A 29 -25.84 -20.43 -5.45
N CYS A 30 -25.34 -20.24 -6.68
CA CYS A 30 -23.91 -20.00 -6.90
C CYS A 30 -23.42 -18.75 -6.15
N ARG A 31 -24.20 -17.68 -6.12
CA ARG A 31 -23.88 -16.45 -5.38
C ARG A 31 -23.76 -16.72 -3.88
N ALA A 32 -24.74 -17.43 -3.31
CA ALA A 32 -24.75 -17.78 -1.89
C ALA A 32 -23.53 -18.62 -1.52
N ILE A 33 -23.17 -19.63 -2.32
CA ILE A 33 -21.98 -20.46 -2.11
C ILE A 33 -20.71 -19.58 -2.11
N ILE A 34 -20.58 -18.66 -3.08
CA ILE A 34 -19.41 -17.77 -3.18
C ILE A 34 -19.35 -16.82 -1.97
N GLN A 35 -20.49 -16.27 -1.56
CA GLN A 35 -20.60 -15.39 -0.41
C GLN A 35 -20.24 -16.11 0.90
N GLU A 36 -20.69 -17.34 1.07
CA GLU A 36 -20.35 -18.20 2.20
C GLU A 36 -18.86 -18.57 2.19
N GLN A 37 -18.34 -19.06 1.06
CA GLN A 37 -16.95 -19.49 0.91
C GLN A 37 -15.95 -18.38 1.23
N HIS A 38 -16.24 -17.16 0.78
CA HIS A 38 -15.32 -16.03 0.93
C HIS A 38 -15.68 -15.09 2.09
N GLY A 39 -16.84 -15.32 2.73
CA GLY A 39 -17.40 -14.44 3.75
C GLY A 39 -17.62 -13.02 3.24
N THR A 40 -18.23 -12.88 2.06
CA THR A 40 -18.54 -11.57 1.47
C THR A 40 -19.99 -11.15 1.76
N PRO A 41 -20.31 -9.84 1.80
CA PRO A 41 -21.64 -9.38 2.15
C PRO A 41 -22.70 -9.80 1.13
N SER A 42 -23.91 -10.09 1.65
CA SER A 42 -25.06 -10.47 0.81
C SER A 42 -25.46 -9.39 -0.20
N THR A 43 -25.17 -8.12 0.13
CA THR A 43 -25.39 -6.94 -0.71
C THR A 43 -24.43 -6.85 -1.90
N ALA A 44 -23.32 -7.58 -1.89
CA ALA A 44 -22.33 -7.53 -2.95
C ALA A 44 -22.81 -8.26 -4.21
N LYS A 45 -22.59 -7.66 -5.37
CA LYS A 45 -22.84 -8.29 -6.66
C LYS A 45 -21.68 -9.22 -7.00
N VAL A 46 -21.95 -10.52 -7.09
CA VAL A 46 -20.95 -11.50 -7.52
C VAL A 46 -20.93 -11.61 -9.03
N LEU A 47 -19.77 -11.36 -9.63
CA LEU A 47 -19.49 -11.56 -11.04
C LEU A 47 -18.51 -12.71 -11.22
N ARG A 48 -18.94 -13.71 -11.97
CA ARG A 48 -18.08 -14.80 -12.43
C ARG A 48 -17.43 -14.37 -13.73
N ILE A 49 -16.10 -14.36 -13.77
CA ILE A 49 -15.33 -13.91 -14.92
C ILE A 49 -14.44 -15.03 -15.45
N HIS A 50 -14.44 -15.21 -16.76
CA HIS A 50 -13.59 -16.19 -17.41
C HIS A 50 -12.20 -15.60 -17.58
N ARG A 51 -11.19 -16.39 -17.22
CA ARG A 51 -9.80 -16.09 -17.55
C ARG A 51 -9.64 -15.95 -19.07
N ASN A 52 -8.80 -15.02 -19.49
CA ASN A 52 -8.41 -14.87 -20.88
C ASN A 52 -7.76 -16.18 -21.37
N PRO A 53 -8.16 -16.70 -22.55
CA PRO A 53 -7.52 -17.84 -23.19
C PRO A 53 -5.99 -17.71 -23.24
N PRO A 54 -5.22 -18.80 -23.06
CA PRO A 54 -3.75 -18.76 -23.05
C PRO A 54 -3.13 -18.17 -24.33
N ASP A 55 -3.77 -18.42 -25.47
CA ASP A 55 -3.47 -17.91 -26.81
C ASP A 55 -3.74 -16.40 -26.98
N LEU A 56 -4.43 -15.77 -26.02
CA LEU A 56 -4.66 -14.31 -25.95
C LEU A 56 -3.74 -13.60 -24.93
N GLN A 57 -2.71 -14.29 -24.44
CA GLN A 57 -1.68 -13.72 -23.55
C GLN A 57 -0.49 -13.09 -24.32
N GLU A 58 -0.41 -13.28 -25.64
CA GLU A 58 0.48 -12.56 -26.57
C GLU A 58 0.04 -11.09 -26.78
N PRO A 59 0.90 -10.19 -27.31
CA PRO A 59 0.75 -8.74 -27.18
C PRO A 59 -0.59 -8.20 -27.65
N LEU A 60 -1.06 -7.14 -26.98
CA LEU A 60 -2.35 -6.44 -27.08
C LEU A 60 -2.86 -6.06 -28.50
N ILE A 61 -2.10 -6.31 -29.56
CA ILE A 61 -2.29 -5.76 -30.91
C ILE A 61 -3.54 -6.32 -31.61
N ASN A 62 -4.03 -7.51 -31.26
CA ASN A 62 -5.22 -8.13 -31.88
C ASN A 62 -6.50 -8.12 -31.02
N ARG A 63 -6.55 -7.37 -29.91
CA ARG A 63 -7.70 -7.32 -28.99
C ARG A 63 -8.88 -6.44 -29.44
N THR A 64 -8.93 -6.00 -30.69
CA THR A 64 -9.83 -4.93 -31.17
C THR A 64 -11.34 -5.23 -31.05
N ASN A 65 -11.75 -6.48 -30.81
CA ASN A 65 -13.17 -6.86 -30.76
C ASN A 65 -13.72 -7.32 -29.39
N LEU A 66 -12.89 -7.46 -28.35
CA LEU A 66 -13.37 -7.82 -27.01
C LEU A 66 -13.46 -6.58 -26.14
N GLN A 67 -14.68 -6.05 -25.96
CA GLN A 67 -14.92 -4.91 -25.08
C GLN A 67 -14.51 -5.27 -23.64
N GLU A 68 -13.45 -4.62 -23.14
CA GLU A 68 -12.97 -4.79 -21.77
C GLU A 68 -14.01 -4.32 -20.76
N ARG A 69 -14.30 -5.15 -19.75
CA ARG A 69 -15.25 -4.80 -18.70
C ARG A 69 -14.65 -3.74 -17.79
N ILE A 70 -15.37 -2.64 -17.60
CA ILE A 70 -14.98 -1.58 -16.68
C ILE A 70 -15.83 -1.68 -15.42
N ILE A 71 -15.19 -1.77 -14.25
CA ILE A 71 -15.82 -1.64 -12.94
C ILE A 71 -15.48 -0.25 -12.40
N ASP A 72 -16.46 0.62 -12.29
CA ASP A 72 -16.30 2.01 -11.88
C ASP A 72 -17.07 2.37 -10.59
N HIS A 73 -18.16 1.66 -10.29
CA HIS A 73 -19.00 1.86 -9.11
C HIS A 73 -19.57 0.55 -8.50
N GLY A 74 -20.16 0.67 -7.30
CA GLY A 74 -20.87 -0.39 -6.59
C GLY A 74 -20.01 -1.25 -5.64
N HIS A 75 -20.64 -2.29 -5.10
CA HIS A 75 -20.01 -3.37 -4.33
C HIS A 75 -19.99 -4.65 -5.17
N VAL A 76 -18.82 -5.02 -5.70
CA VAL A 76 -18.64 -6.08 -6.68
C VAL A 76 -17.59 -7.08 -6.20
N ILE A 77 -17.93 -8.36 -6.21
CA ILE A 77 -16.98 -9.47 -6.00
C ILE A 77 -16.71 -10.14 -7.34
N LEU A 78 -15.45 -10.21 -7.72
CA LEU A 78 -14.98 -10.93 -8.89
C LEU A 78 -14.43 -12.29 -8.45
N VAL A 79 -14.93 -13.36 -9.07
CA VAL A 79 -14.38 -14.71 -8.91
C VAL A 79 -14.16 -15.36 -10.27
N ASP A 80 -13.22 -16.29 -10.33
CA ASP A 80 -13.01 -17.07 -11.55
C ASP A 80 -14.25 -17.91 -11.84
N ALA A 81 -14.70 -17.88 -13.09
CA ALA A 81 -15.94 -18.52 -13.49
C ALA A 81 -15.88 -20.05 -13.42
N LEU A 82 -14.70 -20.65 -13.52
CA LEU A 82 -14.51 -22.09 -13.52
C LEU A 82 -14.17 -22.60 -12.12
N THR A 83 -13.21 -21.98 -11.43
CA THR A 83 -12.70 -22.46 -10.14
C THR A 83 -13.44 -21.87 -8.95
N GLY A 84 -14.11 -20.72 -9.12
CA GLY A 84 -14.69 -19.97 -8.00
C GLY A 84 -13.66 -19.29 -7.10
N GLU A 85 -12.38 -19.28 -7.52
CA GLU A 85 -11.31 -18.60 -6.80
C GLU A 85 -11.54 -17.09 -6.75
N PHE A 86 -11.17 -16.49 -5.63
CA PHE A 86 -11.28 -15.06 -5.42
C PHE A 86 -10.27 -14.30 -6.32
N ILE A 87 -10.77 -13.26 -6.98
CA ILE A 87 -9.97 -12.37 -7.84
C ILE A 87 -9.85 -11.00 -7.19
N ALA A 88 -10.99 -10.34 -6.96
CA ALA A 88 -11.01 -9.02 -6.34
C ALA A 88 -12.37 -8.71 -5.70
N SER A 89 -12.37 -7.83 -4.70
CA SER A 89 -13.55 -7.17 -4.14
C SER A 89 -13.38 -5.67 -4.33
N ILE A 90 -14.40 -5.03 -4.89
CA ILE A 90 -14.42 -3.59 -5.17
C ILE A 90 -15.61 -3.01 -4.41
N TYR A 91 -15.36 -2.03 -3.55
CA TYR A 91 -16.39 -1.31 -2.83
C TYR A 91 -16.25 0.18 -3.04
N THR A 92 -17.26 0.78 -3.67
CA THR A 92 -17.31 2.21 -3.96
C THR A 92 -18.07 2.95 -2.86
N ILE A 93 -17.47 4.01 -2.32
CA ILE A 93 -18.08 4.87 -1.33
C ILE A 93 -18.82 5.98 -2.08
N HIS A 94 -20.14 5.93 -2.00
CA HIS A 94 -21.03 6.86 -2.68
C HIS A 94 -21.24 8.13 -1.84
N ASN A 95 -21.23 9.30 -2.49
CA ASN A 95 -21.41 10.58 -1.80
C ASN A 95 -22.89 10.83 -1.43
N ASP A 96 -23.79 10.37 -2.29
CA ASP A 96 -25.25 10.50 -2.18
C ASP A 96 -25.90 9.52 -1.19
N ASP A 97 -25.15 8.53 -0.70
CA ASP A 97 -25.65 7.57 0.28
C ASP A 97 -25.41 8.06 1.72
N ASN A 98 -26.41 8.74 2.30
CA ASN A 98 -26.38 9.21 3.67
C ASN A 98 -26.26 8.08 4.71
N THR A 99 -26.63 6.85 4.38
CA THR A 99 -26.45 5.71 5.30
C THR A 99 -24.98 5.38 5.54
N ASN A 100 -24.11 5.78 4.61
CA ASN A 100 -22.67 5.55 4.64
C ASN A 100 -21.86 6.80 5.03
N LYS A 101 -22.49 7.87 5.52
CA LYS A 101 -21.78 9.11 5.90
C LYS A 101 -20.64 8.85 6.88
N HIS A 102 -20.86 8.06 7.92
CA HIS A 102 -19.81 7.73 8.90
C HIS A 102 -18.63 6.97 8.29
N LEU A 103 -18.92 6.06 7.35
CA LEU A 103 -17.88 5.33 6.63
C LEU A 103 -17.08 6.27 5.72
N ARG A 104 -17.75 7.19 5.02
CA ARG A 104 -17.12 8.21 4.19
C ARG A 104 -16.22 9.14 5.02
N ASP A 105 -16.72 9.68 6.13
CA ASP A 105 -15.95 10.56 7.01
C ASP A 105 -14.69 9.84 7.54
N LYS A 106 -14.81 8.56 7.90
CA LYS A 106 -13.65 7.73 8.31
C LYS A 106 -12.69 7.42 7.17
N PHE A 107 -13.20 7.16 5.98
CA PHE A 107 -12.36 6.95 4.80
C PHE A 107 -11.55 8.20 4.52
N ASP A 108 -12.20 9.37 4.39
CA ASP A 108 -11.57 10.65 4.09
C ASP A 108 -10.49 11.01 5.12
N TRP A 109 -10.80 10.84 6.40
CA TRP A 109 -9.84 10.99 7.49
C TRP A 109 -8.64 10.06 7.32
N ALA A 110 -8.88 8.77 7.10
CA ALA A 110 -7.81 7.77 6.98
C ALA A 110 -6.88 8.07 5.79
N VAL A 111 -7.45 8.31 4.60
CA VAL A 111 -6.63 8.57 3.40
C VAL A 111 -5.87 9.88 3.48
N GLN A 112 -6.45 10.93 4.07
CA GLN A 112 -5.75 12.21 4.25
C GLN A 112 -4.54 12.07 5.20
N ILE A 113 -4.70 11.35 6.31
CA ILE A 113 -3.58 11.09 7.24
C ILE A 113 -2.51 10.24 6.56
N LEU A 114 -2.90 9.20 5.84
CA LEU A 114 -1.97 8.37 5.07
C LEU A 114 -1.20 9.22 4.06
N TYR A 115 -1.90 10.04 3.26
CA TYR A 115 -1.30 10.92 2.26
C TYR A 115 -0.18 11.77 2.84
N HIS A 116 -0.47 12.56 3.88
CA HIS A 116 0.52 13.43 4.51
C HIS A 116 1.64 12.68 5.23
N HIS A 117 1.35 11.49 5.76
CA HIS A 117 2.38 10.63 6.32
C HIS A 117 3.32 10.08 5.24
N GLY A 118 2.77 9.65 4.09
CA GLY A 118 3.55 9.21 2.93
C GLY A 118 4.47 10.32 2.41
N LEU A 119 3.93 11.54 2.24
CA LEU A 119 4.68 12.71 1.82
C LEU A 119 5.77 13.17 2.79
N ALA A 120 5.74 12.71 4.06
CA ALA A 120 6.83 12.94 5.00
C ALA A 120 8.00 11.95 4.81
N ARG A 121 7.76 10.82 4.14
CA ARG A 121 8.76 9.77 3.88
C ARG A 121 9.55 10.03 2.60
N LYS A 122 10.70 9.36 2.50
CA LYS A 122 11.48 9.31 1.27
C LYS A 122 10.72 8.51 0.21
N LYS A 123 10.73 9.02 -1.02
CA LYS A 123 10.18 8.36 -2.21
C LYS A 123 10.82 6.97 -2.41
N CYS A 124 10.02 6.03 -2.92
CA CYS A 124 10.51 4.73 -3.35
C CYS A 124 11.30 4.88 -4.66
N ASP A 125 12.58 4.56 -4.62
CA ASP A 125 13.45 4.58 -5.81
C ASP A 125 13.53 3.19 -6.49
N ILE A 126 13.08 2.14 -5.80
CA ILE A 126 13.28 0.72 -6.17
C ILE A 126 11.92 0.00 -6.31
N ASN A 127 11.10 0.45 -7.25
CA ASN A 127 9.94 -0.30 -7.72
C ASN A 127 10.25 -0.89 -9.11
N LYS A 128 10.41 -2.22 -9.18
CA LYS A 128 10.76 -2.92 -10.42
C LYS A 128 9.69 -2.78 -11.51
N ALA A 129 8.41 -2.86 -11.15
CA ALA A 129 7.32 -2.75 -12.11
C ALA A 129 7.24 -1.33 -12.69
N GLN A 130 7.53 -0.31 -11.88
CA GLN A 130 7.60 1.07 -12.36
C GLN A 130 8.88 1.32 -13.18
N GLN A 131 10.00 0.71 -12.81
CA GLN A 131 11.26 0.81 -13.56
C GLN A 131 11.16 0.16 -14.94
N ALA A 132 10.37 -0.90 -15.08
CA ALA A 132 10.15 -1.59 -16.35
C ALA A 132 9.45 -0.70 -17.40
N LEU A 133 8.75 0.37 -16.97
CA LEU A 133 8.17 1.38 -17.87
C LEU A 133 9.21 2.27 -18.57
N GLY A 134 10.48 2.26 -18.14
CA GLY A 134 11.52 3.12 -18.70
C GLY A 134 11.14 4.60 -18.69
N ASP A 135 11.21 5.24 -19.86
CA ASP A 135 10.89 6.66 -20.04
C ASP A 135 9.40 6.99 -19.83
N ALA A 136 8.51 5.98 -19.86
CA ALA A 136 7.10 6.16 -19.58
C ALA A 136 6.78 6.23 -18.07
N LYS A 137 7.79 6.02 -17.20
CA LYS A 137 7.63 6.11 -15.74
C LYS A 137 6.97 7.43 -15.35
N SER A 138 5.89 7.31 -14.57
CA SER A 138 5.04 8.43 -14.15
C SER A 138 4.55 8.24 -12.73
N GLY A 139 4.19 9.36 -12.09
CA GLY A 139 3.74 9.42 -10.70
C GLY A 139 4.79 9.06 -9.66
N GLU A 140 4.34 8.99 -8.40
CA GLU A 140 5.22 8.81 -7.25
C GLU A 140 4.71 7.72 -6.32
N MET A 141 5.64 7.14 -5.55
CA MET A 141 5.36 6.07 -4.60
C MET A 141 6.12 6.33 -3.30
N TYR A 142 5.43 6.21 -2.17
CA TYR A 142 5.94 6.46 -0.83
C TYR A 142 5.69 5.25 0.07
N PRO A 143 6.72 4.54 0.50
CA PRO A 143 6.56 3.41 1.40
C PRO A 143 6.48 3.88 2.85
N THR A 144 5.62 3.21 3.64
CA THR A 144 5.43 3.43 5.08
C THR A 144 5.41 2.08 5.82
N GLY A 145 5.52 2.13 7.15
CA GLY A 145 5.66 0.93 7.98
C GLY A 145 7.07 0.33 7.96
N SER A 146 7.18 -1.00 7.94
CA SER A 146 8.45 -1.70 8.11
C SER A 146 9.37 -1.65 6.89
N ARG A 147 10.55 -1.06 7.06
CA ARG A 147 11.67 -1.02 6.10
C ARG A 147 12.13 -2.43 5.82
N GLY A 148 11.96 -2.83 4.58
CA GLY A 148 12.47 -4.11 4.12
C GLY A 148 11.76 -4.69 2.93
N GLY A 149 10.55 -4.21 2.66
CA GLY A 149 9.86 -4.45 1.39
C GLY A 149 10.57 -3.78 0.21
N THR A 150 11.09 -2.56 0.38
CA THR A 150 11.59 -1.75 -0.75
C THR A 150 13.06 -1.30 -0.63
N ASP A 151 13.65 -1.25 0.58
CA ASP A 151 15.03 -0.78 0.78
C ASP A 151 16.04 -1.94 0.80
N LYS A 152 16.95 -1.95 -0.18
CA LYS A 152 18.04 -2.95 -0.26
C LYS A 152 18.98 -2.81 0.94
N GLY A 153 19.20 -3.91 1.66
CA GLY A 153 20.21 -4.00 2.73
C GLY A 153 19.79 -3.43 4.10
N LYS A 154 18.59 -2.88 4.25
CA LYS A 154 18.05 -2.49 5.56
C LYS A 154 17.23 -3.62 6.14
N SER A 155 17.42 -4.00 7.40
CA SER A 155 16.76 -5.15 8.04
C SER A 155 15.38 -4.85 8.64
N GLY A 156 15.06 -3.57 8.88
CA GLY A 156 13.86 -3.15 9.61
C GLY A 156 13.71 -1.67 9.92
N GLY A 157 12.59 -1.30 10.56
CA GLY A 157 12.30 0.04 11.12
C GLY A 157 11.41 0.93 10.24
N PRO A 158 10.92 2.09 10.70
CA PRO A 158 10.04 2.99 9.92
C PRO A 158 10.78 3.67 8.78
N TYR A 159 10.22 3.84 7.58
CA TYR A 159 10.87 4.53 6.43
C TYR A 159 11.48 5.91 6.76
N VAL A 160 12.59 6.26 6.10
CA VAL A 160 13.32 7.52 6.40
C VAL A 160 12.44 8.71 6.05
N LEU A 161 12.53 9.76 6.86
CA LEU A 161 12.00 11.07 6.50
C LEU A 161 12.71 11.61 5.26
N ASN A 162 12.00 12.33 4.41
CA ASN A 162 12.63 13.06 3.31
C ASN A 162 13.37 14.31 3.80
N GLU A 163 14.13 14.92 2.88
CA GLU A 163 14.95 16.11 3.15
C GLU A 163 14.16 17.25 3.77
N ARG A 164 12.98 17.55 3.20
CA ARG A 164 12.13 18.64 3.67
C ARG A 164 11.67 18.42 5.10
N THR A 165 11.24 17.19 5.42
CA THR A 165 10.69 16.87 6.73
C THR A 165 11.79 16.77 7.78
N ARG A 166 12.91 16.11 7.48
CA ARG A 166 14.01 15.93 8.44
C ARG A 166 14.68 17.25 8.85
N SER A 167 14.62 18.26 7.98
CA SER A 167 15.25 19.56 8.21
C SER A 167 14.31 20.56 8.90
N ASN A 168 13.07 20.17 9.22
CA ASN A 168 12.09 21.05 9.87
C ASN A 168 11.46 20.38 11.11
N PRO A 169 11.79 20.82 12.33
CA PRO A 169 11.27 20.24 13.57
C PRO A 169 9.75 20.19 13.66
N GLN A 170 9.05 21.18 13.09
CA GLN A 170 7.60 21.22 13.09
C GLN A 170 7.01 20.14 12.19
N LEU A 171 7.61 19.87 11.03
CA LEU A 171 7.17 18.80 10.12
C LEU A 171 7.46 17.42 10.73
N ILE A 172 8.56 17.26 11.46
CA ILE A 172 8.85 16.04 12.23
C ILE A 172 7.76 15.82 13.28
N LYS A 173 7.43 16.85 14.06
CA LYS A 173 6.38 16.76 15.09
C LYS A 173 5.04 16.35 14.49
N GLN A 174 4.63 16.98 13.39
CA GLN A 174 3.40 16.63 12.67
C GLN A 174 3.41 15.17 12.17
N ASP A 175 4.54 14.68 11.67
CA ASP A 175 4.66 13.28 11.26
C ASP A 175 4.56 12.30 12.43
N VAL A 176 5.20 12.62 13.56
CA VAL A 176 5.09 11.84 14.80
C VAL A 176 3.65 11.82 15.31
N ASP A 177 2.94 12.94 15.25
CA ASP A 177 1.54 13.01 15.67
C ASP A 177 0.63 12.18 14.74
N ARG A 178 0.88 12.19 13.42
CA ARG A 178 0.21 11.28 12.47
C ARG A 178 0.52 9.82 12.76
N MET A 179 1.76 9.49 13.11
CA MET A 179 2.17 8.11 13.40
C MET A 179 1.41 7.51 14.58
N LYS A 180 1.05 8.32 15.60
CA LYS A 180 0.21 7.88 16.73
C LYS A 180 -1.20 7.46 16.31
N LEU A 181 -1.69 7.94 15.16
CA LEU A 181 -3.01 7.61 14.62
C LEU A 181 -3.01 6.33 13.77
N MET A 182 -1.85 5.82 13.37
CA MET A 182 -1.73 4.68 12.46
C MET A 182 -2.43 3.42 12.97
N PRO A 183 -2.38 3.04 14.27
CA PRO A 183 -3.13 1.88 14.76
C PRO A 183 -4.64 2.00 14.58
N SER A 184 -5.19 3.21 14.71
CA SER A 184 -6.62 3.45 14.48
C SER A 184 -6.99 3.35 13.00
N ILE A 185 -6.10 3.79 12.11
CA ILE A 185 -6.26 3.65 10.66
C ILE A 185 -6.17 2.19 10.26
N ASP A 186 -5.19 1.44 10.78
CA ASP A 186 -5.06 0.00 10.55
C ASP A 186 -6.31 -0.76 10.98
N LYS A 187 -6.81 -0.51 12.20
CA LYS A 187 -8.07 -1.11 12.66
C LYS A 187 -9.23 -0.81 11.72
N PHE A 188 -9.33 0.43 11.21
CA PHE A 188 -10.36 0.79 10.23
C PHE A 188 -10.21 0.00 8.92
N ILE A 189 -9.00 -0.09 8.37
CA ILE A 189 -8.73 -0.82 7.12
C ILE A 189 -8.93 -2.33 7.31
N SER A 190 -8.50 -2.91 8.43
CA SER A 190 -8.73 -4.31 8.77
C SER A 190 -10.21 -4.64 8.91
N ASN A 191 -11.01 -3.74 9.49
CA ASN A 191 -12.47 -3.88 9.52
C ASN A 191 -13.09 -3.84 8.13
N LEU A 192 -12.58 -2.99 7.23
CA LEU A 192 -13.02 -2.98 5.83
C LEU A 192 -12.64 -4.28 5.13
N PHE A 193 -11.41 -4.75 5.30
CA PHE A 193 -10.97 -6.01 4.69
C PHE A 193 -11.82 -7.18 5.17
N SER A 194 -12.03 -7.30 6.48
CA SER A 194 -12.83 -8.37 7.07
C SER A 194 -14.30 -8.33 6.62
N TYR A 195 -14.87 -7.13 6.49
CA TYR A 195 -16.22 -6.93 5.96
C TYR A 195 -16.33 -7.32 4.49
N LEU A 196 -15.36 -6.94 3.67
CA LEU A 196 -15.41 -7.16 2.22
C LEU A 196 -15.16 -8.63 1.85
N VAL A 197 -14.16 -9.25 2.47
CA VAL A 197 -13.73 -10.63 2.16
C VAL A 197 -13.08 -11.28 3.38
N LEU A 198 -13.92 -11.82 4.28
CA LEU A 198 -13.47 -12.36 5.57
C LEU A 198 -12.43 -13.48 5.44
N SER A 199 -12.57 -14.36 4.44
CA SER A 199 -11.64 -15.49 4.25
C SER A 199 -10.21 -15.01 3.97
N GLN A 200 -10.06 -14.01 3.11
CA GLN A 200 -8.77 -13.43 2.72
C GLN A 200 -8.18 -12.59 3.86
N PHE A 201 -9.02 -11.83 4.58
CA PHE A 201 -8.59 -11.13 5.78
C PHE A 201 -7.98 -12.10 6.81
N LYS A 202 -8.67 -13.20 7.12
CA LYS A 202 -8.18 -14.23 8.06
C LYS A 202 -6.87 -14.85 7.60
N ALA A 203 -6.72 -15.11 6.30
CA ALA A 203 -5.47 -15.65 5.75
C ALA A 203 -4.29 -14.68 5.93
N ASN A 204 -4.48 -13.39 5.64
CA ASN A 204 -3.46 -12.37 5.86
C ASN A 204 -3.15 -12.17 7.34
N LEU A 205 -4.19 -12.10 8.18
CA LEU A 205 -4.06 -11.92 9.63
C LEU A 205 -3.23 -13.05 10.25
N LYS A 206 -3.50 -14.31 9.87
CA LYS A 206 -2.74 -15.46 10.37
C LYS A 206 -1.24 -15.33 10.13
N ILE A 207 -0.84 -14.87 8.93
CA ILE A 207 0.58 -14.62 8.62
C ILE A 207 1.08 -13.46 9.47
N ALA A 208 0.30 -12.39 9.61
CA ALA A 208 0.70 -11.24 10.39
C ALA A 208 0.95 -11.58 11.88
N GLU A 209 0.08 -12.39 12.47
CA GLU A 209 0.20 -12.92 13.84
C GLU A 209 1.41 -13.85 13.98
N GLU A 210 1.59 -14.81 13.07
CA GLU A 210 2.71 -15.76 13.11
C GLU A 210 4.07 -15.03 13.15
N TYR A 211 4.17 -13.91 12.43
CA TYR A 211 5.40 -13.15 12.29
C TYR A 211 5.45 -11.90 13.18
N GLY A 212 4.38 -11.56 13.91
CA GLY A 212 4.30 -10.40 14.80
C GLY A 212 4.56 -9.09 14.07
N ILE A 213 3.90 -8.90 12.93
CA ILE A 213 4.10 -7.77 12.01
C ILE A 213 2.86 -6.87 11.95
N SER A 214 3.11 -5.57 11.96
CA SER A 214 2.11 -4.54 11.63
C SER A 214 2.80 -3.39 10.92
N TRP A 215 2.17 -2.87 9.86
CA TRP A 215 2.64 -1.67 9.18
C TRP A 215 2.38 -0.40 9.99
N ALA A 216 1.40 -0.43 10.89
CA ALA A 216 0.98 0.70 11.71
C ALA A 216 1.68 0.79 13.06
N SER A 217 2.51 -0.21 13.38
CA SER A 217 3.22 -0.23 14.65
C SER A 217 4.39 0.76 14.69
N PRO A 218 4.55 1.49 15.82
CA PRO A 218 5.75 2.26 16.08
C PRO A 218 6.96 1.37 16.42
N THR A 219 6.74 0.13 16.87
CA THR A 219 7.79 -0.82 17.24
C THR A 219 7.99 -1.90 16.16
N PHE A 220 9.25 -2.26 15.93
CA PHE A 220 9.63 -3.25 14.93
C PHE A 220 9.73 -4.64 15.56
N PHE A 221 8.86 -5.56 15.12
CA PHE A 221 8.60 -6.89 15.70
C PHE A 221 8.01 -6.87 17.12
N ASN A 222 7.14 -7.84 17.41
CA ASN A 222 6.38 -7.97 18.66
C ASN A 222 5.21 -7.00 18.80
N THR A 223 4.49 -6.76 17.70
CA THR A 223 3.19 -6.12 17.80
C THR A 223 2.19 -7.09 18.38
N LEU A 224 1.77 -6.83 19.61
CA LEU A 224 0.63 -7.50 20.25
C LEU A 224 -0.72 -7.05 19.65
N ASP A 225 -0.71 -6.07 18.74
CA ASP A 225 -1.91 -5.71 17.97
C ASP A 225 -2.25 -6.81 16.97
N GLN A 226 -3.08 -7.74 17.42
CA GLN A 226 -3.62 -8.90 16.71
C GLN A 226 -4.63 -8.52 15.60
N SER A 227 -4.62 -7.28 15.10
CA SER A 227 -5.59 -6.82 14.09
C SER A 227 -4.99 -6.42 12.75
N SER A 228 -3.67 -6.26 12.64
CA SER A 228 -3.04 -5.84 11.39
C SER A 228 -3.01 -6.98 10.38
N CYS A 229 -3.42 -6.70 9.15
CA CYS A 229 -3.39 -7.66 8.03
C CYS A 229 -2.26 -7.38 7.01
N GLY A 230 -1.29 -6.54 7.38
CA GLY A 230 -0.15 -6.19 6.52
C GLY A 230 1.12 -5.86 7.28
N SER A 231 2.26 -6.05 6.63
CA SER A 231 3.59 -5.67 7.15
C SER A 231 4.07 -4.31 6.66
N ASN A 232 3.58 -3.88 5.51
CA ASN A 232 3.98 -2.66 4.84
C ASN A 232 2.77 -2.01 4.18
N LEU A 233 2.83 -0.70 4.07
CA LEU A 233 1.88 0.11 3.34
C LEU A 233 2.67 0.92 2.31
N VAL A 234 2.14 1.02 1.10
CA VAL A 234 2.69 1.90 0.07
C VAL A 234 1.59 2.85 -0.36
N ILE A 235 1.97 4.10 -0.58
CA ILE A 235 1.10 5.15 -1.12
C ILE A 235 1.59 5.48 -2.52
N THR A 236 0.67 5.68 -3.43
CA THR A 236 0.95 6.20 -4.77
C THR A 236 0.19 7.49 -4.97
N GLN A 237 0.78 8.39 -5.75
CA GLN A 237 0.14 9.63 -6.13
C GLN A 237 0.36 9.98 -7.60
N ASP A 238 -0.41 10.95 -8.06
CA ASP A 238 -0.32 11.58 -9.38
C ASP A 238 -0.67 10.60 -10.51
N GLU A 239 0.11 10.60 -11.58
CA GLU A 239 -0.08 9.77 -12.76
C GLU A 239 0.57 8.39 -12.59
N PHE A 240 0.57 7.84 -11.37
CA PHE A 240 1.29 6.59 -11.06
C PHE A 240 0.83 5.43 -11.93
N ALA A 241 1.80 4.74 -12.52
CA ALA A 241 1.60 3.56 -13.34
C ALA A 241 2.68 2.51 -13.02
N ASN A 242 2.38 1.26 -13.32
CA ASN A 242 3.32 0.14 -13.25
C ASN A 242 3.17 -0.72 -14.51
N GLU A 243 4.21 -1.47 -14.87
CA GLU A 243 4.07 -2.59 -15.81
C GLU A 243 3.29 -3.76 -15.20
N SER A 244 2.83 -4.68 -16.05
CA SER A 244 2.21 -5.94 -15.63
C SER A 244 3.13 -6.78 -14.75
N HIS A 245 2.66 -7.17 -13.57
CA HIS A 245 3.42 -8.00 -12.62
C HIS A 245 2.52 -8.81 -11.69
N GLN A 246 3.13 -9.75 -10.99
CA GLN A 246 2.59 -10.37 -9.78
C GLN A 246 3.39 -9.87 -8.59
N ASP A 247 2.73 -9.64 -7.45
CA ASP A 247 3.46 -9.25 -6.26
C ASP A 247 4.04 -10.49 -5.56
N PRO A 248 5.36 -10.48 -5.27
CA PRO A 248 6.01 -11.56 -4.56
C PRO A 248 5.73 -11.47 -3.06
N ASP A 249 4.47 -11.32 -2.66
CA ASP A 249 4.05 -11.21 -1.26
C ASP A 249 3.91 -12.57 -0.57
N ALA A 250 3.97 -12.59 0.75
CA ALA A 250 3.60 -13.78 1.52
C ALA A 250 2.08 -13.90 1.64
N SER A 251 1.36 -12.78 1.72
CA SER A 251 -0.10 -12.77 1.63
C SER A 251 -0.57 -13.12 0.22
N GLY A 252 -1.74 -13.75 0.14
CA GLY A 252 -2.42 -14.04 -1.12
C GLY A 252 -3.22 -12.86 -1.66
N CYS A 253 -3.56 -11.89 -0.79
CA CYS A 253 -4.27 -10.68 -1.17
C CYS A 253 -3.62 -9.42 -0.59
N ALA A 254 -3.93 -8.29 -1.22
CA ALA A 254 -3.67 -6.94 -0.73
C ALA A 254 -4.99 -6.17 -0.63
N ILE A 255 -5.02 -5.15 0.24
CA ILE A 255 -6.10 -4.17 0.32
C ILE A 255 -5.56 -2.78 0.03
N GLY A 256 -6.31 -1.99 -0.74
CA GLY A 256 -5.94 -0.65 -1.12
C GLY A 256 -7.10 0.32 -1.07
N LEU A 257 -6.79 1.58 -0.75
CA LEU A 257 -7.73 2.70 -0.75
C LEU A 257 -7.37 3.60 -1.94
N PHE A 258 -8.37 3.97 -2.74
CA PHE A 258 -8.17 4.75 -3.95
C PHE A 258 -9.17 5.90 -4.00
N CYS A 259 -8.70 7.11 -4.29
CA CYS A 259 -9.58 8.26 -4.42
C CYS A 259 -8.90 9.39 -5.20
N LEU A 260 -9.70 10.36 -5.62
CA LEU A 260 -9.24 11.63 -6.14
C LEU A 260 -9.01 12.58 -4.96
N MET A 261 -7.91 13.31 -4.96
CA MET A 261 -7.56 14.25 -3.90
C MET A 261 -7.09 15.59 -4.44
N GLU A 262 -7.27 16.63 -3.63
CA GLU A 262 -6.52 17.86 -3.76
C GLU A 262 -5.05 17.60 -3.43
N HIS A 263 -4.17 17.92 -4.37
CA HIS A 263 -2.73 17.64 -4.24
C HIS A 263 -2.12 18.33 -3.01
N ASP A 264 -2.44 19.59 -2.75
CA ASP A 264 -1.78 20.34 -1.67
C ASP A 264 -2.35 20.03 -0.27
N SER A 265 -3.66 19.83 -0.17
CA SER A 265 -4.35 19.65 1.11
C SER A 265 -4.54 18.18 1.49
N GLY A 266 -4.46 17.27 0.53
CA GLY A 266 -4.83 15.86 0.69
C GLY A 266 -6.32 15.65 0.97
N ARG A 267 -7.17 16.66 0.75
CA ARG A 267 -8.62 16.54 0.92
C ARG A 267 -9.20 15.67 -0.20
N VAL A 268 -10.04 14.70 0.17
CA VAL A 268 -10.74 13.86 -0.81
C VAL A 268 -11.71 14.71 -1.62
N ILE A 269 -11.68 14.53 -2.93
CA ILE A 269 -12.63 15.12 -3.87
C ILE A 269 -13.69 14.06 -4.17
N HIS A 270 -14.95 14.39 -3.95
CA HIS A 270 -16.10 13.57 -4.30
C HIS A 270 -16.77 14.18 -5.54
N PRO A 271 -16.53 13.66 -6.75
CA PRO A 271 -17.14 14.22 -7.95
C PRO A 271 -18.66 14.04 -7.91
N GLU A 272 -19.40 15.15 -8.01
CA GLU A 272 -20.85 15.11 -8.21
C GLU A 272 -21.17 14.77 -9.67
N ALA A 273 -22.15 13.91 -9.89
CA ALA A 273 -22.56 13.50 -11.24
C ALA A 273 -23.07 14.68 -12.11
N THR A 274 -23.47 15.79 -11.48
CA THR A 274 -24.12 16.95 -12.11
C THR A 274 -23.31 18.23 -12.05
N SER A 275 -22.11 18.22 -11.45
CA SER A 275 -21.30 19.45 -11.37
C SER A 275 -20.77 19.83 -12.76
N PRO A 276 -20.73 21.14 -13.10
CA PRO A 276 -20.14 21.61 -14.34
C PRO A 276 -18.71 21.06 -14.48
N SER A 277 -18.26 20.84 -15.72
CA SER A 277 -16.96 20.26 -16.04
C SER A 277 -15.86 20.86 -15.15
N ALA A 278 -15.40 20.09 -14.16
CA ALA A 278 -14.36 20.52 -13.25
C ALA A 278 -13.19 21.10 -14.08
N PRO A 279 -12.54 22.19 -13.62
CA PRO A 279 -11.52 22.87 -14.41
C PRO A 279 -10.37 21.93 -14.81
N TYR A 280 -10.20 20.85 -14.06
CA TYR A 280 -9.26 19.77 -14.33
C TYR A 280 -9.93 18.40 -14.13
N ARG A 281 -9.44 17.39 -14.85
CA ARG A 281 -9.84 15.98 -14.69
C ARG A 281 -8.66 15.05 -14.98
N ILE A 282 -8.79 13.81 -14.53
CA ILE A 282 -7.84 12.74 -14.83
C ILE A 282 -8.47 11.78 -15.84
N ASN A 283 -7.82 11.61 -16.98
CA ASN A 283 -8.14 10.58 -17.96
C ASN A 283 -7.30 9.33 -17.68
N GLY A 284 -7.89 8.15 -17.79
CA GLY A 284 -7.19 6.89 -17.48
C GLY A 284 -7.26 6.53 -16.00
N ALA A 285 -6.14 6.00 -15.46
CA ALA A 285 -6.00 5.52 -14.08
C ALA A 285 -6.91 4.31 -13.79
N TYR A 286 -6.61 3.23 -14.49
CA TYR A 286 -7.25 1.95 -14.28
C TYR A 286 -6.30 0.95 -13.63
N PHE A 287 -6.84 0.12 -12.75
CA PHE A 287 -6.21 -1.11 -12.31
C PHE A 287 -6.66 -2.26 -13.21
N HIS A 288 -5.75 -2.82 -13.99
CA HIS A 288 -6.03 -3.92 -14.89
C HIS A 288 -5.79 -5.25 -14.21
N LEU A 289 -6.71 -6.19 -14.44
CA LEU A 289 -6.61 -7.58 -14.02
C LEU A 289 -6.19 -8.40 -15.25
N ASP A 290 -4.92 -8.38 -15.64
CA ASP A 290 -4.44 -8.76 -16.99
C ASP A 290 -4.82 -10.17 -17.45
N ASN A 291 -4.98 -11.10 -16.49
CA ASN A 291 -5.47 -12.45 -16.79
C ASN A 291 -6.96 -12.50 -17.14
N TYR A 292 -7.69 -11.39 -17.02
CA TYR A 292 -9.12 -11.26 -17.24
C TYR A 292 -9.39 -10.03 -18.12
N ASN A 293 -10.47 -10.05 -18.90
CA ASN A 293 -10.88 -8.88 -19.68
C ASN A 293 -11.62 -7.86 -18.80
N THR A 294 -10.98 -7.39 -17.72
CA THR A 294 -11.59 -6.53 -16.70
C THR A 294 -10.59 -5.53 -16.13
N LYS A 295 -11.04 -4.28 -15.99
CA LYS A 295 -10.30 -3.20 -15.32
C LYS A 295 -11.18 -2.43 -14.35
N ILE A 296 -10.55 -1.84 -13.34
CA ILE A 296 -11.21 -1.08 -12.28
C ILE A 296 -10.80 0.39 -12.42
N ARG A 297 -11.77 1.30 -12.46
CA ARG A 297 -11.49 2.74 -12.56
C ARG A 297 -11.18 3.33 -11.18
N LEU A 298 -9.92 3.74 -10.96
CA LEU A 298 -9.44 4.22 -9.67
C LEU A 298 -9.76 5.71 -9.42
N SER A 299 -9.73 6.53 -10.47
CA SER A 299 -9.65 8.00 -10.45
C SER A 299 -10.98 8.77 -10.41
N HIS A 300 -12.05 8.22 -9.81
CA HIS A 300 -13.38 8.86 -9.86
C HIS A 300 -14.05 8.93 -8.48
N HIS A 301 -14.64 7.83 -8.04
CA HIS A 301 -15.22 7.74 -6.70
C HIS A 301 -14.24 7.07 -5.74
N PRO A 302 -14.20 7.51 -4.46
CA PRO A 302 -13.43 6.82 -3.45
C PRO A 302 -13.84 5.35 -3.37
N LYS A 303 -12.85 4.46 -3.29
CA LYS A 303 -13.09 3.03 -3.31
C LYS A 303 -12.03 2.25 -2.56
N VAL A 304 -12.48 1.12 -2.03
CA VAL A 304 -11.66 0.10 -1.40
C VAL A 304 -11.57 -1.05 -2.38
N VAL A 305 -10.36 -1.50 -2.68
CA VAL A 305 -10.11 -2.66 -3.53
C VAL A 305 -9.31 -3.67 -2.74
N VAL A 306 -9.82 -4.90 -2.66
CA VAL A 306 -9.06 -6.07 -2.23
C VAL A 306 -8.79 -6.89 -3.48
N TRP A 307 -7.53 -7.28 -3.73
CA TRP A 307 -7.20 -8.09 -4.89
C TRP A 307 -6.23 -9.21 -4.55
N ASN A 308 -6.30 -10.28 -5.32
CA ASN A 308 -5.36 -11.38 -5.27
C ASN A 308 -4.01 -10.92 -5.82
N THR A 309 -2.94 -11.01 -5.03
CA THR A 309 -1.60 -10.54 -5.43
C THR A 309 -0.87 -11.52 -6.36
N LYS A 310 -1.40 -12.75 -6.52
CA LYS A 310 -0.83 -13.83 -7.34
C LYS A 310 -1.27 -13.81 -8.79
N MET A 311 -2.10 -12.84 -9.18
CA MET A 311 -2.47 -12.63 -10.57
C MET A 311 -1.68 -11.49 -11.19
N HIS A 312 -1.51 -11.53 -12.51
CA HIS A 312 -0.96 -10.41 -13.23
C HIS A 312 -1.91 -9.24 -13.18
N HIS A 313 -1.37 -8.09 -12.79
CA HIS A 313 -2.09 -6.84 -12.72
C HIS A 313 -1.15 -5.67 -12.94
N HIS A 314 -1.73 -4.52 -13.27
CA HIS A 314 -1.00 -3.25 -13.32
C HIS A 314 -1.90 -2.05 -13.15
N SER A 315 -1.29 -0.89 -12.91
CA SER A 315 -1.95 0.41 -13.00
C SER A 315 -1.58 1.07 -14.31
N SER A 316 -2.56 1.42 -15.14
CA SER A 316 -2.32 2.07 -16.43
C SER A 316 -1.95 3.54 -16.26
N HIS A 317 -1.27 4.07 -17.27
CA HIS A 317 -1.01 5.50 -17.36
C HIS A 317 -2.30 6.32 -17.25
N SER A 318 -2.17 7.48 -16.62
CA SER A 318 -3.20 8.49 -16.57
C SER A 318 -2.64 9.84 -16.98
N GLN A 319 -3.53 10.76 -17.36
CA GLN A 319 -3.18 12.10 -17.76
C GLN A 319 -4.10 13.11 -17.09
N THR A 320 -3.50 14.08 -16.43
CA THR A 320 -4.21 15.23 -15.89
C THR A 320 -4.42 16.25 -17.01
N VAL A 321 -5.66 16.63 -17.27
CA VAL A 321 -6.04 17.56 -18.33
C VAL A 321 -6.92 18.67 -17.80
N ASN A 322 -6.83 19.85 -18.41
CA ASN A 322 -7.74 20.97 -18.15
C ASN A 322 -9.09 20.80 -18.88
N SER A 323 -9.99 21.77 -18.72
CA SER A 323 -11.31 21.81 -19.39
C SER A 323 -11.23 21.76 -20.92
N SER A 324 -10.14 22.25 -21.53
CA SER A 324 -9.91 22.17 -22.98
C SER A 324 -9.27 20.85 -23.44
N GLY A 325 -9.08 19.89 -22.53
CA GLY A 325 -8.43 18.60 -22.82
C GLY A 325 -6.90 18.67 -22.98
N LYS A 326 -6.27 19.81 -22.68
CA LYS A 326 -4.82 19.97 -22.73
C LYS A 326 -4.19 19.37 -21.48
N ARG A 327 -3.10 18.61 -21.65
CA ARG A 327 -2.30 18.07 -20.55
C ARG A 327 -1.73 19.18 -19.67
N VAL A 328 -1.86 19.02 -18.37
CA VAL A 328 -1.26 19.85 -17.32
C VAL A 328 -0.61 18.93 -16.28
N THR A 329 0.25 19.46 -15.42
CA THR A 329 0.80 18.64 -14.33
C THR A 329 -0.24 18.47 -13.20
N PRO A 330 -0.21 17.34 -12.47
CA PRO A 330 -1.02 17.13 -11.25
C PRO A 330 -0.97 18.32 -10.28
N LYS A 331 0.25 18.84 -10.04
CA LYS A 331 0.48 20.01 -9.18
C LYS A 331 -0.18 21.29 -9.72
N GLN A 332 -0.14 21.55 -11.03
CA GLN A 332 -0.81 22.71 -11.63
C GLN A 332 -2.33 22.62 -11.50
N ALA A 333 -2.88 21.42 -11.58
CA ALA A 333 -4.31 21.16 -11.42
C ALA A 333 -4.76 21.14 -9.95
N ASN A 334 -3.81 21.17 -8.99
CA ASN A 334 -4.04 20.81 -7.59
C ASN A 334 -4.83 19.49 -7.46
N LEU A 335 -4.51 18.50 -8.28
CA LEU A 335 -5.29 17.27 -8.43
C LEU A 335 -4.37 16.06 -8.47
N THR A 336 -4.64 15.04 -7.67
CA THR A 336 -3.83 13.82 -7.62
C THR A 336 -4.69 12.56 -7.46
N ASN A 337 -4.29 11.45 -8.09
CA ASN A 337 -4.87 10.14 -7.78
C ASN A 337 -4.14 9.56 -6.58
N PHE A 338 -4.82 9.47 -5.46
CA PHE A 338 -4.31 8.73 -4.33
C PHE A 338 -4.59 7.23 -4.50
N GLY A 339 -3.56 6.42 -4.33
CA GLY A 339 -3.69 4.98 -4.16
C GLY A 339 -2.92 4.52 -2.92
N SER A 340 -3.38 3.43 -2.31
CA SER A 340 -2.60 2.72 -1.31
C SER A 340 -2.64 1.21 -1.54
N SER A 341 -1.64 0.51 -1.01
CA SER A 341 -1.64 -0.95 -0.96
C SER A 341 -1.03 -1.43 0.36
N ILE A 342 -1.73 -2.35 1.01
CA ILE A 342 -1.35 -3.00 2.26
C ILE A 342 -1.36 -4.50 2.04
N GLN A 343 -0.24 -5.13 2.37
CA GLN A 343 -0.01 -6.55 2.19
C GLN A 343 1.03 -7.07 3.18
N VAL A 344 1.24 -8.37 3.21
CA VAL A 344 2.36 -9.00 3.92
C VAL A 344 3.48 -9.30 2.95
N SER A 345 4.54 -8.50 2.98
CA SER A 345 5.73 -8.67 2.14
C SER A 345 6.47 -9.97 2.47
N LYS A 346 6.71 -10.78 1.44
CA LYS A 346 7.56 -11.98 1.56
C LYS A 346 8.96 -11.65 2.05
N THR A 347 9.52 -10.52 1.61
CA THR A 347 10.87 -10.12 2.01
C THR A 347 10.95 -9.88 3.52
N ILE A 348 9.90 -9.32 4.13
CA ILE A 348 9.84 -9.12 5.59
C ILE A 348 9.73 -10.48 6.29
N VAL A 349 8.83 -11.36 5.83
CA VAL A 349 8.66 -12.72 6.37
C VAL A 349 9.97 -13.53 6.32
N ASP A 350 10.64 -13.56 5.17
CA ASP A 350 11.88 -14.31 4.97
C ASP A 350 13.00 -13.80 5.89
N ARG A 351 13.04 -12.49 6.15
CA ARG A 351 14.01 -11.90 7.09
C ARG A 351 13.73 -12.28 8.52
N ILE A 352 12.47 -12.24 8.96
CA ILE A 352 12.09 -12.68 10.32
C ILE A 352 12.46 -14.13 10.51
N ARG A 353 12.15 -14.99 9.53
CA ARG A 353 12.55 -16.39 9.56
C ARG A 353 14.06 -16.55 9.68
N GLY A 354 14.82 -15.78 8.90
CA GLY A 354 16.28 -15.74 8.99
C GLY A 354 16.80 -15.29 10.36
N MET A 355 16.19 -14.28 10.98
CA MET A 355 16.54 -13.81 12.32
C MET A 355 16.19 -14.83 13.41
N ARG A 356 15.01 -15.44 13.36
CA ARG A 356 14.58 -16.50 14.28
C ARG A 356 15.53 -17.69 14.23
N LYS A 357 15.93 -18.13 13.01
CA LYS A 357 16.91 -19.20 12.81
C LYS A 357 18.30 -18.85 13.36
N LYS A 358 18.73 -17.59 13.26
CA LYS A 358 20.00 -17.15 13.87
C LYS A 358 19.90 -17.16 15.39
N LYS A 359 18.81 -16.63 15.96
CA LYS A 359 18.57 -16.61 17.40
C LYS A 359 18.59 -18.02 18.00
N SER A 360 17.94 -19.00 17.38
CA SER A 360 17.92 -20.38 17.89
C SER A 360 19.29 -21.05 17.98
N GLY A 361 20.30 -20.52 17.28
CA GLY A 361 21.69 -20.99 17.33
C GLY A 361 22.61 -20.12 18.20
N MET A 362 22.07 -19.18 18.98
CA MET A 362 22.84 -18.24 19.82
C MET A 362 22.42 -18.38 21.28
N SER A 363 23.35 -18.14 22.22
CA SER A 363 22.99 -17.89 23.62
C SER A 363 22.27 -16.55 23.77
N ASP A 364 21.57 -16.32 24.89
CA ASP A 364 20.88 -15.05 25.14
C ASP A 364 21.86 -13.87 25.22
N GLU A 365 23.07 -14.08 25.76
CA GLU A 365 24.13 -13.06 25.79
C GLU A 365 24.59 -12.71 24.37
N SER A 366 24.80 -13.73 23.52
CA SER A 366 25.20 -13.56 22.12
C SER A 366 24.10 -12.84 21.33
N TRP A 367 22.84 -13.16 21.60
CA TRP A 367 21.69 -12.50 20.99
C TRP A 367 21.55 -11.04 21.45
N ASN A 368 21.76 -10.76 22.74
CA ASN A 368 21.74 -9.41 23.28
C ASN A 368 22.86 -8.55 22.70
N ALA A 369 24.07 -9.08 22.59
CA ALA A 369 25.18 -8.43 21.90
C ALA A 369 24.87 -8.17 20.41
N PHE A 370 24.24 -9.14 19.73
CA PHE A 370 23.82 -9.00 18.33
C PHE A 370 22.79 -7.88 18.12
N LYS A 371 21.82 -7.72 19.03
CA LYS A 371 20.82 -6.63 18.98
C LYS A 371 21.43 -5.24 19.11
N ILE A 372 22.53 -5.12 19.85
CA ILE A 372 23.19 -3.84 20.17
C ILE A 372 24.24 -3.48 19.11
N MET A 373 24.73 -4.44 18.33
CA MET A 373 25.68 -4.15 17.25
C MET A 373 25.04 -3.21 16.21
N PRO A 374 25.59 -1.99 16.00
CA PRO A 374 25.19 -1.18 14.87
C PRO A 374 25.53 -2.00 13.62
N TYR A 375 24.54 -2.24 12.76
CA TYR A 375 24.75 -2.87 11.45
C TYR A 375 25.70 -1.98 10.63
N VAL A 376 27.01 -2.18 10.81
CA VAL A 376 28.01 -1.78 9.83
C VAL A 376 27.80 -2.74 8.68
N ILE A 377 27.06 -2.28 7.68
CA ILE A 377 26.92 -2.97 6.41
C ILE A 377 28.34 -3.04 5.84
N ARG A 378 29.03 -4.18 6.03
CA ARG A 378 30.25 -4.43 5.27
C ARG A 378 29.84 -4.41 3.79
N PRO A 379 30.50 -3.62 2.94
CA PRO A 379 30.30 -3.73 1.50
C PRO A 379 30.46 -5.22 1.15
N ARG A 380 29.46 -5.78 0.46
CA ARG A 380 29.66 -7.07 -0.21
C ARG A 380 30.93 -6.88 -1.03
N GLN A 381 31.97 -7.69 -0.77
CA GLN A 381 33.11 -7.74 -1.67
C GLN A 381 32.57 -8.10 -3.05
N VAL A 382 32.41 -7.08 -3.88
CA VAL A 382 32.34 -7.24 -5.32
C VAL A 382 33.71 -7.79 -5.66
N LYS A 383 33.76 -9.02 -6.18
CA LYS A 383 34.99 -9.55 -6.80
C LYS A 383 35.40 -8.52 -7.85
N SER A 384 36.44 -7.74 -7.56
CA SER A 384 36.94 -6.71 -8.47
C SER A 384 37.55 -7.41 -9.68
N THR A 385 36.90 -7.34 -10.83
CA THR A 385 37.64 -7.24 -12.08
C THR A 385 38.35 -5.89 -12.05
N LYS A 386 39.68 -5.93 -12.06
CA LYS A 386 40.56 -4.75 -12.02
C LYS A 386 40.16 -3.76 -13.13
N THR A 387 39.85 -2.54 -12.76
CA THR A 387 40.07 -1.37 -13.61
C THR A 387 40.35 -0.18 -12.71
N PHE A 388 41.53 0.41 -12.92
CA PHE A 388 42.03 1.57 -12.19
C PHE A 388 41.20 2.81 -12.55
N PHE A 389 40.74 3.57 -11.56
CA PHE A 389 40.69 5.03 -11.61
C PHE A 389 40.79 5.62 -10.20
N HIS A 390 41.58 6.68 -10.08
CA HIS A 390 41.88 7.45 -8.86
C HIS A 390 40.73 8.39 -8.46
N GLY A 391 40.58 8.58 -7.15
CA GLY A 391 40.20 9.88 -6.56
C GLY A 391 38.71 10.10 -6.29
N SER A 392 38.27 9.81 -5.07
CA SER A 392 37.40 10.70 -4.28
C SER A 392 37.20 10.13 -2.86
N GLU A 393 37.36 11.01 -1.87
CA GLU A 393 37.13 10.72 -0.45
C GLU A 393 35.62 10.53 -0.19
N GLU A 394 35.24 9.34 0.29
CA GLU A 394 33.88 9.08 0.78
C GLU A 394 33.74 9.52 2.25
N ILE A 395 32.91 10.53 2.50
CA ILE A 395 32.49 10.94 3.84
C ILE A 395 31.52 9.89 4.41
N LEU A 396 31.97 9.15 5.43
CA LEU A 396 31.16 8.24 6.23
C LEU A 396 30.17 9.02 7.12
N SER A 397 28.92 9.15 6.69
CA SER A 397 27.85 9.67 7.56
C SER A 397 27.36 8.60 8.54
N VAL A 398 27.64 8.79 9.83
CA VAL A 398 27.05 7.99 10.91
C VAL A 398 25.70 8.59 11.27
N SER A 399 24.61 7.95 10.83
CA SER A 399 23.25 8.32 11.26
C SER A 399 22.89 7.58 12.56
N ILE A 400 23.02 8.27 13.71
CA ILE A 400 22.46 7.79 14.97
C ILE A 400 20.93 7.92 14.90
N SER A 401 20.23 6.79 14.91
CA SER A 401 18.76 6.77 14.95
C SER A 401 18.29 7.03 16.38
N ILE A 402 17.61 8.15 16.61
CA ILE A 402 17.12 8.60 17.93
C ILE A 402 16.01 7.70 18.52
N PHE A 403 15.58 6.64 17.82
CA PHE A 403 14.45 5.79 18.23
C PHE A 403 14.77 4.64 19.21
N GLN A 404 15.99 4.53 19.72
CA GLN A 404 16.35 3.54 20.75
C GLN A 404 16.10 4.01 22.19
N ARG A 405 15.48 5.19 22.39
CA ARG A 405 15.22 5.76 23.72
C ARG A 405 14.16 5.00 24.54
N ASP A 406 13.20 4.34 23.88
CA ASP A 406 12.08 3.71 24.60
C ASP A 406 12.34 2.26 25.02
N LEU A 407 13.57 1.75 24.83
CA LEU A 407 13.96 0.37 25.16
C LEU A 407 14.93 0.26 26.35
N LEU A 408 15.30 1.37 26.99
CA LEU A 408 16.23 1.40 28.13
C LEU A 408 15.68 2.31 29.23
N SER A 409 14.70 1.84 29.99
CA SER A 409 14.10 2.56 31.12
C SER A 409 14.99 2.63 32.37
N ASP A 410 16.13 1.93 32.44
CA ASP A 410 16.85 1.75 33.72
C ASP A 410 18.37 1.98 33.68
N VAL A 411 18.88 2.86 32.81
CA VAL A 411 20.32 3.21 32.83
C VAL A 411 20.53 4.56 33.53
N PRO A 412 21.29 4.62 34.65
CA PRO A 412 21.58 5.87 35.36
C PRO A 412 22.34 6.88 34.49
N LEU A 413 21.93 8.14 34.54
CA LEU A 413 22.42 9.28 33.74
C LEU A 413 23.96 9.43 33.73
N LYS A 414 24.66 8.98 34.78
CA LYS A 414 26.12 9.09 34.92
C LYS A 414 26.91 8.26 33.90
N ASN A 415 26.39 7.12 33.46
CA ASN A 415 27.08 6.28 32.46
C ASN A 415 26.94 6.82 31.02
N ILE A 416 25.97 7.73 30.80
CA ILE A 416 25.65 8.31 29.49
C ILE A 416 26.68 9.39 29.10
N ILE A 417 27.15 10.17 30.07
CA ILE A 417 28.20 11.21 29.86
C ILE A 417 29.54 10.55 29.48
N GLN A 418 29.83 9.38 30.04
CA GLN A 418 31.08 8.66 29.78
C GLN A 418 31.14 8.10 28.34
N LEU A 419 30.04 7.59 27.81
CA LEU A 419 29.95 7.09 26.43
C LEU A 419 29.99 8.21 25.37
N GLN A 420 29.38 9.37 25.65
CA GLN A 420 29.49 10.54 24.76
C GLN A 420 30.92 11.10 24.72
N SER A 421 31.64 11.08 25.85
CA SER A 421 33.04 11.53 25.91
C SER A 421 34.02 10.62 25.15
N MET A 422 33.76 9.31 25.06
CA MET A 422 34.62 8.36 24.35
C MET A 422 34.48 8.42 22.82
N VAL A 423 33.30 8.77 22.31
CA VAL A 423 33.07 8.90 20.86
C VAL A 423 33.65 10.21 20.32
N ILE A 424 33.60 11.29 21.10
CA ILE A 424 34.19 12.59 20.73
C ILE A 424 35.73 12.53 20.77
N ARG A 425 36.33 11.78 21.70
CA ARG A 425 37.80 11.66 21.80
C ARG A 425 38.48 10.92 20.64
N ARG A 426 37.74 10.23 19.76
CA ARG A 426 38.36 9.45 18.68
C ARG A 426 38.52 10.21 17.36
N HIS A 427 37.90 11.38 17.22
CA HIS A 427 37.96 12.20 16.01
C HIS A 427 38.15 13.68 16.36
N HIS A 428 39.37 14.07 16.75
CA HIS A 428 39.88 15.40 16.42
C HIS A 428 41.42 15.42 16.48
N ILE A 429 42.01 15.78 15.34
CA ILE A 429 43.34 16.37 15.22
C ILE A 429 43.27 17.77 15.85
N GLU A 430 44.35 18.11 16.53
CA GLU A 430 44.58 19.33 17.32
C GLU A 430 44.22 20.62 16.58
N SER A 431 43.41 21.45 17.22
CA SER A 431 43.57 22.91 17.17
C SER A 431 43.05 23.49 18.48
N VAL A 432 43.94 24.20 19.17
CA VAL A 432 43.75 24.79 20.49
C VAL A 432 43.10 26.16 20.31
N VAL A 433 41.90 26.35 20.87
CA VAL A 433 41.39 27.67 21.25
C VAL A 433 40.67 27.53 22.59
N SER A 434 41.19 28.24 23.60
CA SER A 434 40.66 28.30 24.95
C SER A 434 39.33 29.06 24.98
N ILE A 435 38.30 28.48 25.60
CA ILE A 435 37.10 29.20 26.04
C ILE A 435 37.09 29.19 27.56
N SER A 436 37.91 30.06 28.13
CA SER A 436 37.70 30.63 29.46
C SER A 436 37.27 32.06 29.20
N ASP A 437 35.97 32.32 29.18
CA ASP A 437 35.32 33.62 29.42
C ASP A 437 33.88 33.54 28.92
N LEU A 438 32.94 33.34 29.86
CA LEU A 438 31.55 33.80 29.83
C LEU A 438 30.80 33.16 31.02
N ILE A 439 31.23 33.52 32.23
CA ILE A 439 30.36 33.48 33.41
C ILE A 439 30.29 34.92 33.87
N HIS A 440 29.11 35.54 33.73
CA HIS A 440 28.78 36.73 34.50
C HIS A 440 27.47 36.48 35.25
N PRO A 441 27.44 36.69 36.58
CA PRO A 441 26.24 36.51 37.40
C PRO A 441 25.42 37.79 37.42
N SER A 442 24.09 37.66 37.47
CA SER A 442 23.19 38.55 38.24
C SER A 442 21.74 38.10 38.12
N LEU A 443 21.16 37.65 39.23
CA LEU A 443 20.10 38.37 39.93
C LEU A 443 19.64 37.55 41.14
N ALA A 444 19.77 38.17 42.29
CA ALA A 444 19.37 37.69 43.60
C ALA A 444 17.88 37.95 43.86
N ILE A 445 17.21 37.02 44.55
CA ILE A 445 16.56 37.21 45.86
C ILE A 445 16.87 35.96 46.68
#